data_AF-A0A1I1F986-F1
#
_entry.id   AF-A0A1I1F986-F1
#
_cell.length_a   1.000
_cell.length_b   1.000
_cell.length_c   1.000
_cell.angle_alpha   90.00
_cell.angle_beta   90.00
_cell.angle_gamma   90.00
#
_symmetry.space_group_name_H-M   'P 1'
#
loop_
_entity.id
_entity.type
_entity.pdbx_description
1 polymer ?
#
loop_
_entity_poly.entity_id
_entity_poly.type
_entity_poly.pdbx_seq_one_letter_code
_entity_poly.pdbx_strand_id
1 'polypeptide(L)'
;MSNTTDLKQKIRAVAHVQEAVRGMLIDEIMAEIDTLAATPAQPTEAPDDDPTSKAQYLNCGDLTDLRHLDEVFSDGEGWDLPKERMARLCELGVIRHNGGGRYSITSFGCLALGNELIRLPLETFYEFNARIGQEHNAKMNAQGSQAND
;
A
#
# COMPACT_ATOMS: atom_id res chain seq x y z
N MET A 1 2.96 77.92 -11.57
CA MET A 1 3.67 76.75 -12.14
C MET A 1 4.00 75.72 -11.04
N SER A 2 3.00 75.19 -10.30
CA SER A 2 3.27 74.29 -9.14
C SER A 2 2.51 72.95 -9.13
N ASN A 3 1.61 72.68 -10.08
CA ASN A 3 0.80 71.45 -10.07
C ASN A 3 1.52 70.20 -10.61
N THR A 4 2.46 70.37 -11.55
CA THR A 4 3.13 69.24 -12.20
C THR A 4 4.17 68.58 -11.29
N THR A 5 4.80 69.35 -10.39
CA THR A 5 5.80 68.84 -9.44
C THR A 5 5.14 67.99 -8.35
N ASP A 6 3.98 68.43 -7.85
CA ASP A 6 3.18 67.70 -6.86
C ASP A 6 2.64 66.37 -7.42
N LEU A 7 2.17 66.37 -8.67
CA LEU A 7 1.70 65.14 -9.32
C LEU A 7 2.83 64.12 -9.55
N LYS A 8 4.02 64.56 -9.97
CA LYS A 8 5.20 63.69 -10.11
C LYS A 8 5.64 63.12 -8.76
N GLN A 9 5.54 63.90 -7.70
CA GLN A 9 5.88 63.46 -6.35
C GLN A 9 4.89 62.41 -5.81
N LYS A 10 3.59 62.58 -6.08
CA LYS A 10 2.55 61.59 -5.75
C LYS A 10 2.70 60.27 -6.52
N ILE A 11 2.98 60.33 -7.82
CA ILE A 11 3.23 59.12 -8.64
C ILE A 11 4.45 58.35 -8.12
N ARG A 12 5.53 59.07 -7.79
CA ARG A 12 6.72 58.45 -7.19
C ARG A 12 6.40 57.79 -5.84
N ALA A 13 5.59 58.43 -5.00
CA ALA A 13 5.18 57.86 -3.72
C ALA A 13 4.37 56.56 -3.90
N VAL A 14 3.43 56.53 -4.85
CA VAL A 14 2.64 55.33 -5.16
C VAL A 14 3.53 54.19 -5.69
N ALA A 15 4.51 54.49 -6.55
CA ALA A 15 5.46 53.49 -7.04
C ALA A 15 6.30 52.87 -5.90
N HIS A 16 6.74 53.69 -4.94
CA HIS A 16 7.45 53.19 -3.75
C HIS A 16 6.56 52.30 -2.87
N VAL A 17 5.29 52.65 -2.70
CA VAL A 17 4.33 51.82 -1.94
C VAL A 17 4.06 50.50 -2.67
N GLN A 18 3.91 50.51 -3.99
CA GLN A 18 3.72 49.28 -4.77
C GLN A 18 4.93 48.35 -4.68
N GLU A 19 6.14 48.88 -4.74
CA GLU A 19 7.36 48.06 -4.62
C GLU A 19 7.52 47.49 -3.20
N ALA A 20 7.15 48.26 -2.18
CA ALA A 20 7.16 47.79 -0.79
C ALA A 20 6.14 46.67 -0.55
N VAL A 21 4.91 46.80 -1.08
CA VAL A 21 3.87 45.77 -0.99
C VAL A 21 4.28 44.51 -1.77
N ARG A 22 4.90 44.68 -2.95
CA ARG A 22 5.41 43.57 -3.75
C ARG A 22 6.52 42.82 -3.02
N GLY A 23 7.43 43.54 -2.34
CA GLY A 23 8.46 42.93 -1.50
C GLY A 23 7.86 42.11 -0.36
N MET A 24 6.91 42.67 0.40
CA MET A 24 6.25 41.95 1.50
C MET A 24 5.52 40.69 1.04
N LEU A 25 4.82 40.75 -0.10
CA LEU A 25 4.10 39.58 -0.63
C LEU A 25 5.07 38.49 -1.13
N ILE A 26 6.22 38.90 -1.69
CA ILE A 26 7.29 37.96 -2.09
C ILE A 26 7.90 37.33 -0.84
N ASP A 27 8.17 38.09 0.22
CA ASP A 27 8.74 37.55 1.47
C ASP A 27 7.77 36.58 2.16
N GLU A 28 6.47 36.86 2.15
CA GLU A 28 5.42 35.97 2.68
C GLU A 28 5.30 34.67 1.88
N ILE A 29 5.29 34.76 0.54
CA ILE A 29 5.28 33.57 -0.34
C ILE A 29 6.57 32.77 -0.21
N MET A 30 7.73 33.43 -0.11
CA MET A 30 9.02 32.75 0.05
C MET A 30 9.13 32.08 1.42
N ALA A 31 8.61 32.70 2.49
CA ALA A 31 8.53 32.06 3.80
C ALA A 31 7.60 30.83 3.79
N GLU A 32 6.47 30.88 3.07
CA GLU A 32 5.56 29.74 2.93
C GLU A 32 6.17 28.61 2.08
N ILE A 33 6.94 28.96 1.03
CA ILE A 33 7.75 27.99 0.26
C ILE A 33 8.85 27.38 1.11
N ASP A 34 9.57 28.17 1.94
CA ASP A 34 10.60 27.65 2.84
C ASP A 34 10.00 26.72 3.91
N THR A 35 8.77 27.00 4.36
CA THR A 35 8.04 26.12 5.30
C THR A 35 7.59 24.82 4.63
N LEU A 36 7.27 24.83 3.33
CA LEU A 36 6.96 23.64 2.53
C LEU A 36 8.22 22.88 2.07
N ALA A 37 9.35 23.56 1.91
CA ALA A 37 10.65 22.99 1.55
C ALA A 37 11.42 22.42 2.77
N ALA A 38 10.95 22.73 3.99
CA ALA A 38 11.46 22.16 5.25
C ALA A 38 10.85 20.78 5.60
N THR A 39 10.32 20.05 4.62
CA THR A 39 10.34 18.58 4.70
C THR A 39 11.63 18.12 4.02
N PRO A 40 12.71 17.82 4.76
CA PRO A 40 13.87 17.22 4.14
C PRO A 40 13.43 15.89 3.53
N ALA A 41 13.50 15.82 2.21
CA ALA A 41 13.74 14.59 1.49
C ALA A 41 15.09 14.03 1.98
N GLN A 42 15.07 13.38 3.14
CA GLN A 42 16.11 12.41 3.45
C GLN A 42 16.01 11.34 2.36
N PRO A 43 17.13 10.94 1.73
CA PRO A 43 17.24 9.57 1.28
C PRO A 43 17.07 8.76 2.55
N THR A 44 15.87 8.20 2.77
CA THR A 44 15.72 7.13 3.76
C THR A 44 16.68 6.05 3.28
N GLU A 45 17.82 5.98 3.95
CA GLU A 45 18.69 4.83 4.01
C GLU A 45 17.81 3.60 4.03
N ALA A 46 18.18 2.60 3.22
CA ALA A 46 17.47 1.33 3.10
C ALA A 46 16.87 0.95 4.46
N PRO A 47 15.55 0.69 4.55
CA PRO A 47 14.92 0.42 5.83
C PRO A 47 15.76 -0.64 6.51
N ASP A 48 16.17 -0.35 7.75
CA ASP A 48 16.76 -1.34 8.63
C ASP A 48 16.04 -2.66 8.40
N ASP A 49 16.81 -3.66 7.94
CA ASP A 49 16.41 -5.06 7.82
C ASP A 49 16.13 -5.56 9.25
N ASP A 50 15.06 -5.07 9.86
CA ASP A 50 14.37 -5.76 10.94
C ASP A 50 13.52 -6.84 10.26
N PRO A 51 13.97 -8.11 10.27
CA PRO A 51 13.20 -9.21 9.69
C PRO A 51 11.86 -9.44 10.42
N THR A 52 11.59 -8.69 11.49
CA THR A 52 10.39 -8.78 12.32
C THR A 52 9.35 -7.69 12.04
N SER A 53 9.73 -6.60 11.36
CA SER A 53 8.75 -5.68 10.78
C SER A 53 8.12 -6.42 9.61
N LYS A 54 6.91 -6.95 9.80
CA LYS A 54 6.13 -7.59 8.73
C LYS A 54 6.00 -6.59 7.59
N ALA A 55 6.92 -6.66 6.62
CA ALA A 55 6.93 -5.80 5.46
C ALA A 55 5.56 -5.91 4.82
N GLN A 56 4.77 -4.84 4.90
CA GLN A 56 3.43 -4.85 4.38
C GLN A 56 3.54 -4.74 2.86
N TYR A 57 3.52 -5.89 2.18
CA TYR A 57 3.69 -5.99 0.72
C TYR A 57 2.57 -5.31 -0.09
N LEU A 58 1.47 -4.96 0.59
CA LEU A 58 0.27 -4.38 0.02
C LEU A 58 -0.09 -3.10 0.77
N ASN A 59 -0.69 -2.14 0.07
CA ASN A 59 -1.31 -1.01 0.76
C ASN A 59 -2.51 -1.49 1.61
N CYS A 60 -3.01 -0.62 2.50
CA CYS A 60 -4.11 -0.97 3.40
C CYS A 60 -5.39 -1.39 2.65
N GLY A 61 -5.72 -0.76 1.52
CA GLY A 61 -6.91 -1.08 0.74
C GLY A 61 -6.85 -2.45 0.09
N ASP A 62 -5.72 -2.77 -0.56
CA ASP A 62 -5.48 -4.05 -1.21
C ASP A 62 -5.43 -5.19 -0.18
N LEU A 63 -4.86 -4.93 1.01
CA LEU A 63 -4.84 -5.90 2.10
C LEU A 63 -6.24 -6.13 2.69
N THR A 64 -7.05 -5.07 2.85
CA THR A 64 -8.46 -5.19 3.27
C THR A 64 -9.26 -6.03 2.28
N ASP A 65 -9.04 -5.82 0.97
CA ASP A 65 -9.72 -6.59 -0.06
C ASP A 65 -9.32 -8.05 -0.07
N LEU A 66 -8.02 -8.31 0.08
CA LEU A 66 -7.50 -9.67 0.12
C LEU A 66 -8.04 -10.42 1.34
N ARG A 67 -8.18 -9.77 2.50
CA ARG A 67 -8.80 -10.36 3.70
C ARG A 67 -10.28 -10.65 3.50
N HIS A 68 -11.02 -9.70 2.94
CA HIS A 68 -12.43 -9.89 2.63
C HIS A 68 -12.63 -11.07 1.66
N LEU A 69 -11.78 -11.20 0.64
CA LEU A 69 -11.81 -12.36 -0.26
C LEU A 69 -11.51 -13.69 0.44
N ASP A 70 -10.60 -13.72 1.41
CA ASP A 70 -10.27 -14.95 2.15
C ASP A 70 -11.48 -15.45 2.95
N GLU A 71 -12.22 -14.53 3.55
CA GLU A 71 -13.48 -14.81 4.26
C GLU A 71 -14.55 -15.34 3.29
N VAL A 72 -14.76 -14.64 2.17
CA VAL A 72 -15.83 -14.95 1.21
C VAL A 72 -15.51 -16.15 0.31
N PHE A 73 -14.24 -16.52 0.10
CA PHE A 73 -13.92 -17.78 -0.58
C PHE A 73 -14.17 -18.99 0.31
N SER A 74 -14.14 -18.80 1.63
CA SER A 74 -14.39 -19.86 2.60
C SER A 74 -15.88 -20.19 2.75
N ASP A 75 -16.78 -19.26 2.44
CA ASP A 75 -18.24 -19.46 2.54
C ASP A 75 -18.87 -20.11 1.29
N GLY A 76 -18.22 -20.01 0.12
CA GLY A 76 -18.70 -20.58 -1.14
C GLY A 76 -19.87 -19.84 -1.81
N GLU A 77 -20.30 -18.69 -1.28
CA GLU A 77 -21.38 -17.84 -1.82
C GLU A 77 -20.89 -16.92 -2.96
N GLY A 78 -19.58 -16.89 -3.20
CA GLY A 78 -18.97 -16.07 -4.25
C GLY A 78 -18.70 -14.64 -3.79
N TRP A 79 -17.88 -13.91 -4.55
CA TRP A 79 -17.33 -12.62 -4.13
C TRP A 79 -18.13 -11.41 -4.63
N ASP A 80 -18.12 -10.33 -3.86
CA ASP A 80 -18.86 -9.09 -4.11
C ASP A 80 -17.97 -7.89 -4.47
N LEU A 81 -16.64 -8.08 -4.56
CA LEU A 81 -15.75 -6.97 -4.89
C LEU A 81 -15.94 -6.46 -6.33
N PRO A 82 -15.81 -5.15 -6.58
CA PRO A 82 -15.77 -4.61 -7.93
C PRO A 82 -14.69 -5.25 -8.82
N LYS A 83 -14.98 -5.37 -10.12
CA LYS A 83 -14.10 -6.02 -11.11
C LYS A 83 -12.73 -5.37 -11.18
N GLU A 84 -12.66 -4.05 -11.03
CA GLU A 84 -11.43 -3.26 -11.07
C GLU A 84 -10.49 -3.64 -9.91
N ARG A 85 -11.06 -3.90 -8.73
CA ARG A 85 -10.30 -4.35 -7.56
C ARG A 85 -9.81 -5.79 -7.75
N MET A 86 -10.62 -6.64 -8.38
CA MET A 86 -10.20 -8.00 -8.74
C MET A 86 -9.07 -8.02 -9.76
N ALA A 87 -9.16 -7.17 -10.79
CA ALA A 87 -8.09 -7.01 -11.76
C ALA A 87 -6.80 -6.57 -11.07
N ARG A 88 -6.88 -5.57 -10.18
CA ARG A 88 -5.74 -5.08 -9.41
C ARG A 88 -5.09 -6.17 -8.54
N LEU A 89 -5.88 -6.94 -7.79
CA LEU A 89 -5.33 -8.03 -6.97
C LEU A 89 -4.73 -9.16 -7.83
N CYS A 90 -5.28 -9.42 -9.02
CA CYS A 90 -4.67 -10.35 -9.97
C CYS A 90 -3.32 -9.84 -10.49
N GLU A 91 -3.23 -8.55 -10.84
CA GLU A 91 -1.99 -7.92 -11.30
C GLU A 91 -0.90 -7.93 -10.23
N LEU A 92 -1.27 -7.75 -8.96
CA LEU A 92 -0.37 -7.86 -7.81
C LEU A 92 0.05 -9.31 -7.51
N GLY A 93 -0.55 -10.31 -8.16
CA GLY A 93 -0.20 -11.72 -8.01
C GLY A 93 -0.66 -12.37 -6.70
N VAL A 94 -1.48 -11.68 -5.90
CA VAL A 94 -2.01 -12.21 -4.63
C VAL A 94 -3.22 -13.12 -4.84
N ILE A 95 -3.90 -12.96 -5.97
CA ILE A 95 -4.95 -13.88 -6.44
C ILE A 95 -4.66 -14.30 -7.89
N ARG A 96 -5.25 -15.41 -8.30
CA ARG A 96 -5.22 -15.90 -9.69
C ARG A 96 -6.61 -16.25 -10.19
N HIS A 97 -6.85 -16.05 -11.48
CA HIS A 97 -8.07 -16.49 -12.15
C HIS A 97 -7.91 -17.94 -12.63
N ASN A 98 -8.84 -18.82 -12.26
CA ASN A 98 -8.83 -20.25 -12.62
C ASN A 98 -9.74 -20.59 -13.80
N GLY A 99 -10.43 -19.60 -14.39
CA GLY A 99 -11.44 -19.83 -15.43
C GLY A 99 -12.85 -19.96 -14.85
N GLY A 100 -13.86 -19.78 -15.71
CA GLY A 100 -15.27 -19.89 -15.33
C GLY A 100 -15.73 -18.88 -14.26
N GLY A 101 -15.06 -17.72 -14.17
CA GLY A 101 -15.36 -16.69 -13.16
C GLY A 101 -14.83 -17.02 -11.75
N ARG A 102 -14.03 -18.08 -11.61
CA ARG A 102 -13.46 -18.51 -10.32
C ARG A 102 -12.07 -17.95 -10.10
N TYR A 103 -11.81 -17.58 -8.86
CA TYR A 103 -10.52 -17.07 -8.41
C TYR A 103 -10.02 -17.90 -7.23
N SER A 104 -8.71 -17.82 -6.97
CA SER A 104 -8.11 -18.38 -5.76
C SER A 104 -6.98 -17.48 -5.29
N ILE A 105 -6.78 -17.45 -3.98
CA ILE A 105 -5.61 -16.81 -3.36
C ILE A 105 -4.36 -17.63 -3.71
N THR A 106 -3.27 -16.96 -4.06
CA THR A 106 -1.98 -17.60 -4.39
C THR A 106 -1.17 -17.87 -3.13
N SER A 107 -0.08 -18.65 -3.23
CA SER A 107 0.86 -18.82 -2.11
C SER A 107 1.41 -17.48 -1.61
N PHE A 108 1.62 -16.52 -2.52
CA PHE A 108 2.02 -15.16 -2.17
C PHE A 108 0.90 -14.37 -1.48
N GLY A 109 -0.35 -14.50 -1.94
CA GLY A 109 -1.50 -13.92 -1.24
C GLY A 109 -1.65 -14.46 0.19
N CYS A 110 -1.47 -15.76 0.39
CA CYS A 110 -1.48 -16.36 1.73
C CYS A 110 -0.32 -15.85 2.61
N LEU A 111 0.86 -15.61 2.03
CA LEU A 111 1.98 -14.98 2.74
C LEU A 111 1.62 -13.55 3.15
N ALA A 112 1.03 -12.75 2.26
CA ALA A 112 0.61 -11.38 2.54
C ALA A 112 -0.48 -11.31 3.63
N LEU A 113 -1.33 -12.33 3.74
CA LEU A 113 -2.30 -12.47 4.83
C LEU A 113 -1.67 -12.90 6.16
N GLY A 114 -0.42 -13.39 6.15
CA GLY A 114 0.23 -13.94 7.33
C GLY A 114 -0.33 -15.29 7.75
N ASN A 115 -0.77 -16.11 6.79
CA ASN A 115 -1.32 -17.44 7.05
C ASN A 115 -0.25 -18.37 7.65
N GLU A 116 -0.55 -18.96 8.81
CA GLU A 116 0.37 -19.80 9.59
C GLU A 116 0.80 -21.09 8.86
N LEU A 117 0.04 -21.54 7.86
CA LEU A 117 0.35 -22.74 7.09
C LEU A 117 1.42 -22.49 6.02
N ILE A 118 1.69 -21.22 5.68
CA ILE A 118 2.69 -20.84 4.69
C ILE A 118 4.09 -20.90 5.30
N ARG A 119 5.00 -21.52 4.56
CA ARG A 119 6.42 -21.65 4.92
C ARG A 119 7.28 -20.98 3.86
N LEU A 120 8.47 -20.54 4.27
CA LEU A 120 9.51 -20.07 3.36
C LEU A 120 10.60 -21.15 3.19
N PRO A 121 11.16 -21.34 1.98
CA PRO A 121 10.78 -20.67 0.72
C PRO A 121 9.35 -21.01 0.30
N LEU A 122 8.70 -20.09 -0.43
CA LEU A 122 7.30 -20.28 -0.84
C LEU A 122 7.15 -21.55 -1.68
N GLU A 123 6.18 -22.37 -1.29
CA GLU A 123 5.78 -23.57 -2.01
C GLU A 123 4.79 -23.21 -3.13
N THR A 124 4.90 -23.88 -4.27
CA THR A 124 3.82 -23.91 -5.27
C THR A 124 2.58 -24.59 -4.69
N PHE A 125 1.42 -24.35 -5.31
CA PHE A 125 0.16 -25.00 -4.90
C PHE A 125 0.26 -26.53 -4.86
N TYR A 126 0.95 -27.14 -5.82
CA TYR A 126 1.10 -28.59 -5.89
C TYR A 126 2.01 -29.13 -4.77
N GLU A 127 3.10 -28.43 -4.46
CA GLU A 127 4.02 -28.79 -3.37
C GLU A 127 3.31 -28.69 -2.02
N PHE A 128 2.61 -27.58 -1.78
CA PHE A 128 1.81 -27.37 -0.57
C PHE A 128 0.79 -28.50 -0.36
N ASN A 129 -0.01 -28.80 -1.40
CA ASN A 129 -1.03 -29.86 -1.31
C ASN A 129 -0.41 -31.25 -1.11
N ALA A 130 0.71 -31.55 -1.77
CA ALA A 130 1.42 -32.81 -1.59
C ALA A 130 1.89 -32.97 -0.14
N ARG A 131 2.46 -31.91 0.44
CA ARG A 131 2.91 -31.90 1.84
C ARG A 131 1.76 -32.06 2.82
N ILE A 132 0.71 -31.25 2.71
CA ILE A 132 -0.45 -31.33 3.61
C ILE A 132 -1.14 -32.70 3.52
N GLY A 133 -1.23 -33.27 2.31
CA GLY A 133 -1.74 -34.63 2.11
C GLY A 133 -0.89 -35.69 2.81
N GLN A 134 0.44 -35.60 2.71
CA GLN A 134 1.36 -36.50 3.43
C GLN A 134 1.24 -36.34 4.95
N GLU A 135 1.21 -35.11 5.46
CA GLU A 135 1.07 -34.81 6.90
C GLU A 135 -0.28 -35.34 7.44
N HIS A 136 -1.38 -35.18 6.70
CA HIS A 136 -2.69 -35.69 7.08
C HIS A 136 -2.69 -37.23 7.11
N ASN A 137 -2.19 -37.89 6.07
CA ASN A 137 -2.12 -39.35 6.00
C ASN A 137 -1.23 -39.94 7.12
N ALA A 138 -0.10 -39.29 7.42
CA ALA A 138 0.77 -39.70 8.51
C ALA A 138 0.08 -39.60 9.88
N LYS A 139 -0.69 -38.53 10.13
CA LYS A 139 -1.48 -38.37 11.36
C LYS A 139 -2.57 -39.43 11.49
N MET A 140 -3.30 -39.72 10.42
CA MET A 140 -4.34 -40.76 10.42
C MET A 140 -3.76 -42.15 10.70
N ASN A 141 -2.60 -42.50 10.13
CA ASN A 141 -1.93 -43.77 10.39
C ASN A 141 -1.41 -43.87 11.83
N ALA A 142 -0.82 -42.80 12.39
CA ALA A 142 -0.33 -42.79 13.77
C ALA A 142 -1.47 -42.95 14.79
N GLN A 143 -2.64 -42.34 14.53
CA GLN A 143 -3.82 -42.47 15.39
C GLN A 143 -4.47 -43.85 15.29
N GLY A 144 -4.50 -44.46 14.08
CA GLY A 144 -5.00 -45.82 13.89
C GLY A 144 -4.14 -46.89 14.57
N SER A 145 -2.82 -46.68 14.67
CA SER A 145 -1.92 -47.59 15.38
C SER A 145 -2.03 -47.49 16.90
N GLN A 146 -2.39 -46.32 17.46
CA GLN A 146 -2.59 -46.16 18.92
C GLN A 146 -3.93 -46.70 19.44
N ALA A 147 -4.89 -47.00 18.55
CA ALA A 147 -6.20 -47.54 18.93
C ALA A 147 -6.26 -49.08 18.93
N ASN A 148 -5.18 -49.76 18.53
CA ASN A 148 -5.09 -51.22 18.41
C ASN A 148 -4.07 -51.86 19.36
N ASP A 149 -3.51 -51.09 20.31
CA ASP A 149 -2.77 -51.57 21.49
C ASP A 149 -3.64 -51.45 22.75
#